data_AF-A0A9P4MAT5-F1
#
_entry.id   AF-A0A9P4MAT5-F1
#
_cell.length_a   1.000
_cell.length_b   1.000
_cell.length_c   1.000
_cell.angle_alpha   90.00
_cell.angle_beta   90.00
_cell.angle_gamma   90.00
#
_symmetry.space_group_name_H-M   'P 1'
#
loop_
_entity.id
_entity.type
_entity.pdbx_description
1 polymer ?
#
loop_
_entity_poly.entity_id
_entity_poly.type
_entity_poly.pdbx_seq_one_letter_code
_entity_poly.pdbx_strand_id
1 'polypeptide(L)'
;MRHVSLMLLWKPAFNIVLSSVDRGHNSTEGFNRSCRVPVWNTKHHIEAHLRQRIAAGDGKPCTYTIIGPVFSLDNLAPNFFGRLTATWWDSFLQGKPLRVIDTMDVGNFAAQALLDPTSPRFANAEVNLAGDVLTFDQANKTFYQRSC
;
A
#
# COMPACT_ATOMS: atom_id res chain seq x y z
N MET A 1 23.71 -12.36 -34.11
CA MET A 1 23.27 -11.01 -33.70
C MET A 1 21.75 -10.84 -33.91
N ARG A 2 20.90 -11.57 -33.17
CA ARG A 2 19.42 -11.47 -33.26
C ARG A 2 18.70 -11.54 -31.91
N HIS A 3 19.41 -11.31 -30.80
CA HIS A 3 18.82 -11.44 -29.45
C HIS A 3 18.57 -10.11 -28.72
N VAL A 4 18.94 -8.97 -29.30
CA VAL A 4 18.83 -7.66 -28.62
C VAL A 4 17.53 -6.91 -28.98
N SER A 5 16.78 -7.35 -30.00
CA SER A 5 15.59 -6.62 -30.47
C SER A 5 14.27 -6.89 -29.73
N LEU A 6 14.17 -7.90 -28.86
CA LEU A 6 12.89 -8.22 -28.22
C LEU A 6 12.58 -7.37 -26.97
N MET A 7 13.60 -6.94 -26.23
CA MET A 7 13.41 -6.14 -25.00
C MET A 7 12.97 -4.69 -25.29
N LEU A 8 13.23 -4.18 -26.50
CA LEU A 8 12.85 -2.81 -26.90
C LEU A 8 11.39 -2.69 -27.35
N LEU A 9 10.66 -3.80 -27.52
CA LEU A 9 9.30 -3.83 -28.05
C LEU A 9 8.20 -4.12 -27.01
N TRP A 10 8.58 -4.51 -25.78
CA TRP A 10 7.60 -4.74 -24.74
C TRP A 10 7.28 -3.43 -24.01
N LYS A 11 6.17 -2.79 -24.42
CA LYS A 11 5.48 -1.79 -23.61
C LYS A 11 4.18 -2.39 -23.09
N PRO A 12 3.89 -2.31 -21.78
CA PRO A 12 2.59 -2.73 -21.27
C PRO A 12 1.51 -1.88 -21.94
N ALA A 13 0.41 -2.51 -22.34
CA ALA A 13 -0.74 -1.82 -22.90
C ALA A 13 -1.47 -0.98 -21.84
N PHE A 14 -1.42 -1.41 -20.57
CA PHE A 14 -1.98 -0.70 -19.42
C PHE A 14 -1.36 -1.21 -18.11
N ASN A 15 -1.58 -0.47 -17.02
CA ASN A 15 -1.17 -0.83 -15.67
C ASN A 15 -2.38 -0.90 -14.73
N ILE A 16 -2.45 -1.94 -13.91
CA ILE A 16 -3.46 -2.06 -12.85
C ILE A 16 -2.82 -1.61 -11.53
N VAL A 17 -3.35 -0.56 -10.92
CA VAL A 17 -2.98 -0.14 -9.57
C VAL A 17 -4.02 -0.65 -8.59
N LEU A 18 -3.61 -1.57 -7.71
CA LEU A 18 -4.48 -2.21 -6.71
C LEU A 18 -4.15 -1.68 -5.31
N SER A 19 -5.15 -1.09 -4.63
CA SER A 19 -5.03 -0.73 -3.22
C SER A 19 -5.32 -1.92 -2.31
N SER A 20 -4.29 -2.35 -1.59
CA SER A 20 -4.34 -3.45 -0.64
C SER A 20 -4.05 -2.98 0.78
N VAL A 21 -3.18 -3.67 1.52
CA VAL A 21 -2.83 -3.41 2.91
C VAL A 21 -1.40 -3.88 3.14
N ASP A 22 -0.62 -3.07 3.86
CA ASP A 22 0.70 -3.50 4.35
C ASP A 22 0.52 -4.55 5.45
N ARG A 23 1.10 -5.75 5.28
CA ARG A 23 1.05 -6.82 6.30
C ARG A 23 2.41 -7.09 6.95
N GLY A 24 3.35 -6.14 6.87
CA GLY A 24 4.66 -6.18 7.54
C GLY A 24 5.70 -7.03 6.82
N HIS A 25 5.62 -7.16 5.49
CA HIS A 25 6.45 -8.08 4.71
C HIS A 25 7.90 -7.62 4.56
N ASN A 26 8.78 -8.21 5.37
CA ASN A 26 10.21 -8.34 5.06
C ASN A 26 10.62 -9.78 4.69
N SER A 27 9.68 -10.70 4.43
CA SER A 27 10.03 -12.04 3.95
C SER A 27 8.94 -12.62 3.05
N THR A 28 9.39 -13.46 2.10
CA THR A 28 8.59 -14.34 1.24
C THR A 28 7.59 -15.22 2.01
N GLU A 29 7.81 -15.39 3.32
CA GLU A 29 6.93 -16.15 4.23
C GLU A 29 5.62 -15.41 4.56
N GLY A 30 5.61 -14.07 4.51
CA GLY A 30 4.41 -13.28 4.81
C GLY A 30 3.35 -13.34 3.71
N PHE A 31 3.71 -13.69 2.47
CA PHE A 31 2.75 -13.89 1.38
C PHE A 31 1.90 -15.15 1.60
N ASN A 32 2.46 -16.22 2.17
CA ASN A 32 1.74 -17.49 2.35
C ASN A 32 0.94 -17.56 3.67
N ARG A 33 1.05 -16.56 4.54
CA ARG A 33 0.34 -16.54 5.82
C ARG A 33 -1.06 -15.96 5.62
N SER A 34 -2.09 -16.80 5.78
CA SER A 34 -3.48 -16.33 5.84
C SER A 34 -3.61 -15.25 6.92
N CYS A 35 -4.18 -14.11 6.55
CA CYS A 35 -4.36 -13.03 7.48
C CYS A 35 -5.54 -13.34 8.43
N ARG A 36 -5.35 -13.16 9.74
CA ARG A 36 -6.42 -13.36 10.74
C ARG A 36 -7.57 -12.35 10.59
N VAL A 37 -7.34 -11.24 9.88
CA VAL A 37 -8.34 -10.21 9.60
C VAL A 37 -9.05 -10.56 8.28
N PRO A 38 -10.35 -10.89 8.29
CA PRO A 38 -11.06 -11.38 7.11
C PRO A 38 -10.96 -10.44 5.89
N VAL A 39 -11.12 -9.13 6.12
CA VAL A 39 -11.04 -8.12 5.05
C VAL A 39 -9.65 -8.02 4.42
N TRP A 40 -8.58 -8.33 5.16
CA TRP A 40 -7.22 -8.38 4.61
C TRP A 40 -6.98 -9.66 3.83
N ASN A 41 -7.62 -10.76 4.21
CA ASN A 41 -7.52 -12.02 3.50
C ASN A 41 -8.17 -11.96 2.11
N THR A 42 -9.32 -11.29 1.98
CA THR A 42 -9.95 -11.03 0.68
C THR A 42 -9.01 -10.26 -0.25
N LYS A 43 -8.38 -9.18 0.24
CA LYS A 43 -7.41 -8.39 -0.55
C LYS A 43 -6.21 -9.24 -0.98
N HIS A 44 -5.69 -10.08 -0.08
CA HIS A 44 -4.59 -10.98 -0.39
C HIS A 44 -4.95 -11.99 -1.51
N HIS A 45 -6.14 -12.58 -1.48
CA HIS A 45 -6.60 -13.46 -2.57
C HIS A 45 -6.71 -12.73 -3.91
N ILE A 46 -7.16 -11.47 -3.91
CA ILE A 46 -7.23 -10.64 -5.12
C ILE A 46 -5.83 -10.36 -5.67
N GLU A 47 -4.85 -10.06 -4.83
CA GLU A 47 -3.45 -9.89 -5.24
C GLU A 47 -2.89 -11.16 -5.87
N ALA A 48 -3.05 -12.31 -5.22
CA ALA A 48 -2.58 -13.58 -5.73
C ALA A 48 -3.19 -13.90 -7.10
N HIS A 49 -4.50 -13.67 -7.24
CA HIS A 49 -5.21 -13.83 -8.50
C HIS A 49 -4.65 -12.89 -9.58
N LEU A 50 -4.48 -11.60 -9.28
CA LEU A 50 -3.93 -10.62 -10.21
C LEU A 50 -2.54 -11.03 -10.72
N ARG A 51 -1.63 -11.39 -9.79
CA ARG A 51 -0.27 -11.85 -10.12
C ARG A 51 -0.29 -13.07 -11.03
N GLN A 52 -1.14 -14.05 -10.71
CA GLN A 52 -1.26 -15.28 -11.49
C GLN A 52 -1.75 -15.01 -12.92
N ARG A 53 -2.78 -14.18 -13.10
CA ARG A 53 -3.36 -13.89 -14.42
C ARG A 53 -2.40 -13.12 -15.31
N ILE A 54 -1.67 -12.15 -14.74
CA ILE A 54 -0.66 -11.39 -15.48
C ILE A 54 0.54 -12.28 -15.85
N ALA A 55 1.01 -13.13 -14.94
CA ALA A 55 2.10 -14.07 -15.22
C ALA A 55 1.73 -15.13 -16.27
N ALA A 56 0.46 -15.56 -16.30
CA ALA A 56 -0.07 -16.47 -17.31
C ALA A 56 -0.17 -15.82 -18.72
N GLY A 57 -0.04 -14.50 -18.82
CA GLY A 57 -0.20 -13.78 -20.08
C GLY A 57 -1.66 -13.71 -20.56
N ASP A 58 -2.62 -13.79 -19.63
CA ASP A 58 -4.04 -13.75 -19.97
C ASP A 58 -4.43 -12.35 -20.48
N GLY A 59 -4.78 -12.25 -21.77
CA GLY A 59 -5.28 -11.02 -22.37
C GLY A 59 -4.19 -10.11 -22.93
N LYS A 60 -4.37 -8.78 -22.80
CA LYS A 60 -3.42 -7.80 -23.34
C LYS A 60 -2.19 -7.68 -22.40
N PRO A 61 -0.98 -7.44 -22.94
CA PRO A 61 0.21 -7.20 -22.12
C PRO A 61 -0.06 -6.11 -21.08
N CYS A 62 0.15 -6.40 -19.81
CA CYS A 62 -0.08 -5.43 -18.73
C CYS A 62 0.89 -5.66 -17.57
N THR A 63 1.01 -4.63 -16.75
CA THR A 63 1.71 -4.67 -15.46
C THR A 63 0.72 -4.46 -14.33
N TYR A 64 1.16 -4.75 -13.11
CA TYR A 64 0.45 -4.35 -11.91
C TYR A 64 1.34 -3.58 -10.94
N THR A 65 0.72 -2.77 -10.09
CA THR A 65 1.32 -2.20 -8.90
C THR A 65 0.38 -2.45 -7.73
N ILE A 66 0.83 -3.17 -6.72
CA ILE A 66 0.07 -3.36 -5.48
C ILE A 66 0.54 -2.31 -4.49
N ILE A 67 -0.36 -1.47 -4.00
CA ILE A 67 -0.05 -0.45 -3.00
C ILE A 67 -0.57 -0.94 -1.66
N GLY A 68 0.32 -1.11 -0.69
CA GLY A 68 0.00 -1.47 0.69
C GLY A 68 0.11 -0.24 1.59
N PRO A 69 -0.95 0.57 1.75
CA PRO A 69 -0.92 1.66 2.72
C PRO A 69 -0.96 1.10 4.15
N VAL A 70 -0.32 1.81 5.07
CA VAL A 70 -0.46 1.61 6.52
C VAL A 70 -1.70 2.34 7.06
N PHE A 71 -1.77 2.56 8.38
CA PHE A 71 -2.90 3.23 9.01
C PHE A 71 -3.11 4.65 8.46
N SER A 72 -4.30 4.92 7.90
CA SER A 72 -4.62 6.25 7.36
C SER A 72 -4.92 7.26 8.47
N LEU A 73 -4.34 8.45 8.36
CA LEU A 73 -4.60 9.57 9.26
C LEU A 73 -6.03 10.11 9.15
N ASP A 74 -6.74 9.86 8.06
CA ASP A 74 -8.16 10.26 7.92
C ASP A 74 -9.07 9.55 8.94
N ASN A 75 -8.62 8.42 9.51
CA ASN A 75 -9.32 7.78 10.62
C ASN A 75 -9.31 8.61 11.91
N LEU A 76 -8.53 9.70 11.98
CA LEU A 76 -8.50 10.67 13.08
C LEU A 76 -9.32 11.94 12.78
N ALA A 77 -10.25 11.88 11.82
CA ALA A 77 -11.13 12.99 11.49
C ALA A 77 -11.84 13.58 12.73
N PRO A 78 -12.19 14.89 12.75
CA PRO A 78 -12.75 15.57 13.92
C PRO A 78 -14.24 15.22 14.16
N ASN A 79 -14.53 13.93 14.31
CA ASN A 79 -15.84 13.36 14.53
C ASN A 79 -15.77 12.29 15.64
N PHE A 80 -16.92 11.68 15.97
CA PHE A 80 -17.00 10.67 17.02
C PHE A 80 -16.05 9.47 16.76
N PHE A 81 -16.00 8.99 15.51
CA PHE A 81 -15.14 7.86 15.16
C PHE A 81 -13.66 8.22 15.28
N GLY A 82 -13.24 9.43 14.87
CA GLY A 82 -11.85 9.82 15.03
C GLY A 82 -11.40 9.95 16.49
N ARG A 83 -12.29 10.40 17.37
CA ARG A 83 -12.03 10.36 18.83
C ARG A 83 -11.90 8.93 19.34
N LEU A 84 -12.79 8.02 18.95
CA LEU A 84 -12.69 6.61 19.32
C LEU A 84 -11.39 5.98 18.82
N THR A 85 -11.01 6.26 17.58
CA THR A 85 -9.78 5.77 16.98
C THR A 85 -8.54 6.30 17.71
N ALA A 86 -8.53 7.57 18.11
CA ALA A 86 -7.46 8.13 18.94
C ALA A 86 -7.36 7.41 20.30
N THR A 87 -8.49 7.17 20.97
CA THR A 87 -8.53 6.40 22.23
C THR A 87 -8.04 4.96 22.06
N TRP A 88 -8.41 4.30 20.96
CA TRP A 88 -7.94 2.96 20.63
C TRP A 88 -6.43 2.92 20.36
N TRP A 89 -5.91 3.90 19.63
CA TRP A 89 -4.46 4.00 19.41
C TRP A 89 -3.74 4.01 20.76
N ASP A 90 -4.08 4.94 21.65
CA ASP A 90 -3.46 5.06 22.97
C ASP A 90 -3.59 3.76 23.80
N SER A 91 -4.82 3.24 23.91
CA SER A 91 -5.14 2.11 24.79
C SER A 91 -4.56 0.77 24.32
N PHE A 92 -4.55 0.51 23.00
CA PHE A 92 -4.10 -0.77 22.45
C PHE A 92 -2.61 -0.80 22.15
N LEU A 93 -2.00 0.32 21.75
CA LEU A 93 -0.57 0.36 21.43
C LEU A 93 0.30 0.68 22.64
N GLN A 94 -0.23 1.33 23.68
CA GLN A 94 0.45 1.53 24.97
C GLN A 94 1.88 2.08 24.81
N GLY A 95 2.00 3.18 24.05
CA GLY A 95 3.29 3.83 23.75
C GLY A 95 4.09 3.22 22.58
N LYS A 96 3.65 2.10 21.98
CA LYS A 96 4.27 1.58 20.76
C LYS A 96 3.98 2.48 19.56
N PRO A 97 4.94 2.66 18.65
CA PRO A 97 4.73 3.48 17.47
C PRO A 97 3.82 2.78 16.45
N LEU A 98 3.00 3.58 15.78
CA LEU A 98 2.14 3.21 14.66
C LEU A 98 2.69 3.83 13.38
N ARG A 99 2.73 3.04 12.30
CA ARG A 99 3.03 3.54 10.96
C ARG A 99 1.79 4.19 10.40
N VAL A 100 1.89 5.44 9.98
CA VAL A 100 0.78 6.25 9.50
C VAL A 100 1.03 6.82 8.11
N ILE A 101 -0.04 7.13 7.39
CA ILE A 101 0.03 7.75 6.07
C ILE A 101 -1.18 8.66 5.81
N ASP A 102 -0.98 9.72 5.04
CA ASP A 102 -2.07 10.52 4.48
C ASP A 102 -2.63 9.85 3.21
N THR A 103 -3.95 9.78 3.08
CA THR A 103 -4.63 9.28 1.88
C THR A 103 -4.21 10.05 0.62
N MET A 104 -3.89 11.34 0.74
CA MET A 104 -3.37 12.15 -0.38
C MET A 104 -2.03 11.63 -0.90
N ASP A 105 -1.13 11.19 -0.01
CA ASP A 105 0.14 10.59 -0.40
C ASP A 105 -0.08 9.25 -1.11
N VAL A 106 -1.02 8.43 -0.65
CA VAL A 106 -1.38 7.18 -1.34
C VAL A 106 -1.83 7.47 -2.78
N GLY A 107 -2.66 8.51 -2.99
CA GLY A 107 -3.09 8.96 -4.30
C GLY A 107 -1.93 9.40 -5.20
N ASN A 108 -0.96 10.12 -4.65
CA ASN A 108 0.23 10.58 -5.38
C ASN A 108 1.08 9.40 -5.89
N PHE A 109 1.27 8.37 -5.08
CA PHE A 109 1.99 7.16 -5.50
C PHE A 109 1.21 6.33 -6.52
N ALA A 110 -0.12 6.25 -6.36
CA ALA A 110 -0.97 5.60 -7.36
C ALA A 110 -0.91 6.31 -8.72
N ALA A 111 -0.94 7.64 -8.73
CA ALA A 111 -0.80 8.44 -9.94
C ALA A 111 0.57 8.22 -10.61
N GLN A 112 1.66 8.20 -9.83
CA GLN A 112 3.00 7.90 -10.36
C GLN A 112 3.07 6.52 -11.02
N ALA A 113 2.47 5.49 -10.40
CA ALA A 113 2.42 4.14 -10.96
C ALA A 113 1.60 4.06 -12.26
N LEU A 114 0.57 4.90 -12.42
CA LEU A 114 -0.21 4.99 -13.66
C LEU A 114 0.56 5.73 -14.77
N LEU A 115 1.31 6.79 -14.40
CA LEU A 115 2.05 7.62 -15.36
C LEU A 115 3.34 6.96 -15.85
N ASP A 116 4.00 6.15 -15.01
CA ASP A 116 5.20 5.40 -15.37
C ASP A 116 5.05 3.90 -15.04
N PRO A 117 4.25 3.18 -15.85
CA PRO A 117 3.95 1.77 -15.61
C PRO A 117 5.14 0.83 -15.85
N THR A 118 6.20 1.33 -16.49
CA THR A 118 7.43 0.58 -16.77
C THR A 118 8.52 0.81 -15.74
N SER A 119 8.32 1.74 -14.80
CA SER A 119 9.27 2.02 -13.73
C SER A 119 9.61 0.75 -12.96
N PRO A 120 10.90 0.44 -12.73
CA PRO A 120 11.29 -0.66 -11.86
C PRO A 120 10.71 -0.57 -10.43
N ARG A 121 10.31 0.65 -10.01
CA ARG A 121 9.66 0.90 -8.73
C ARG A 121 8.22 0.38 -8.66
N PHE A 122 7.51 0.35 -9.80
CA PHE A 122 6.06 0.14 -9.84
C PHE A 122 5.67 -1.09 -10.66
N ALA A 123 6.41 -1.42 -11.71
CA ALA A 123 6.11 -2.52 -12.61
C ALA A 123 6.20 -3.87 -11.88
N ASN A 124 5.06 -4.57 -11.80
CA ASN A 124 4.93 -5.88 -11.16
C ASN A 124 5.44 -5.90 -9.71
N ALA A 125 5.31 -4.76 -9.03
CA ALA A 125 5.86 -4.53 -7.70
C ALA A 125 4.74 -4.40 -6.64
N GLU A 126 5.11 -4.70 -5.40
CA GLU A 126 4.35 -4.35 -4.21
C GLU A 126 5.07 -3.20 -3.50
N VAL A 127 4.35 -2.11 -3.26
CA VAL A 127 4.88 -0.88 -2.68
C VAL A 127 4.14 -0.60 -1.38
N ASN A 128 4.81 -0.86 -0.27
CA ASN A 128 4.31 -0.53 1.05
C ASN A 128 4.55 0.94 1.36
N LEU A 129 3.51 1.65 1.79
CA LEU A 129 3.55 3.09 2.00
C LEU A 129 3.30 3.43 3.46
N ALA A 130 4.31 4.03 4.09
CA ALA A 130 4.23 4.70 5.38
C ALA A 130 4.83 6.10 5.23
N GLY A 131 4.09 7.13 5.64
CA GLY A 131 4.55 8.51 5.65
C GLY A 131 5.36 8.82 6.90
N ASP A 132 4.93 8.29 8.05
CA ASP A 132 5.62 8.49 9.33
C ASP A 132 5.42 7.28 10.28
N VAL A 133 6.16 7.26 11.38
CA VAL A 133 6.12 6.25 12.44
C VAL A 133 6.06 6.96 13.79
N LEU A 134 4.88 7.06 14.37
CA LEU A 134 4.61 7.92 15.52
C LEU A 134 4.04 7.13 16.70
N THR A 135 4.42 7.48 17.92
CA THR A 135 3.65 7.12 19.12
C THR A 135 2.42 8.02 19.24
N PHE A 136 1.45 7.62 20.06
CA PHE A 136 0.27 8.46 20.34
C PHE A 136 0.68 9.84 20.87
N ASP A 137 1.63 9.90 21.82
CA ASP A 137 2.13 11.14 22.39
C ASP A 137 2.78 12.06 21.33
N GLN A 138 3.56 11.49 20.41
CA GLN A 138 4.18 12.24 19.31
C GLN A 138 3.12 12.81 18.35
N ALA A 139 2.12 12.00 17.99
CA ALA A 139 1.01 12.43 17.14
C ALA A 139 0.22 13.56 17.82
N ASN A 140 -0.12 13.40 19.10
CA ASN A 140 -0.86 14.37 19.89
C ASN A 140 -0.11 15.70 20.03
N LYS A 141 1.19 15.65 20.33
CA LYS A 141 2.05 16.84 20.40
C LYS A 141 2.08 17.58 19.06
N THR A 142 2.25 16.85 17.95
CA THR A 142 2.29 17.44 16.60
C THR A 142 0.98 18.11 16.23
N PHE A 143 -0.15 17.48 16.57
CA PHE A 143 -1.48 18.03 16.35
C PHE A 143 -1.67 19.37 17.06
N TYR A 144 -1.35 19.46 18.36
CA TYR A 144 -1.49 20.71 19.11
C TYR A 144 -0.52 21.80 18.67
N GLN A 145 0.72 21.45 18.27
CA GLN A 145 1.69 22.44 17.79
C GLN A 145 1.29 23.13 16.49
N ARG A 146 0.47 22.47 15.65
CA ARG A 146 0.02 23.01 14.36
C ARG A 146 -1.39 23.56 14.37
N SER A 147 -2.13 23.37 15.46
CA SER A 147 -3.51 23.85 15.63
C SER A 147 -3.59 25.21 16.36
N CYS A 148 -2.45 25.73 16.82
CA CYS A 148 -2.26 27.07 17.36
C CYS A 148 -1.44 27.91 16.37
#